data_AF-A0A9W6TLZ3-F1
#
_entry.id   AF-A0A9W6TLZ3-F1
#
_cell.length_a   1.000
_cell.length_b   1.000
_cell.length_c   1.000
_cell.angle_alpha   90.00
_cell.angle_beta   90.00
_cell.angle_gamma   90.00
#
_symmetry.space_group_name_H-M   'P 1'
#
loop_
_entity.id
_entity.type
_entity.pdbx_description
1 polymer ?
#
loop_
_entity_poly.entity_id
_entity_poly.type
_entity_poly.pdbx_seq_one_letter_code
_entity_poly.pdbx_strand_id
1 'polypeptide(L)' 'MLKLTPGGDVNKHLSKMFNLRHELLSLNYQFDDITMVELVLNSLPHQYEFESLKVEFGTIVPTTSLHQSGPKN' A
#
# COMPACT_ATOMS: atom_id res chain seq x y z
N MET A 1 -12.42 3.24 7.96
CA MET A 1 -11.07 3.44 7.39
C MET A 1 -11.24 4.03 6.00
N LEU A 2 -10.59 5.16 5.68
CA LEU A 2 -10.64 5.72 4.33
C LEU A 2 -10.01 4.68 3.39
N LYS A 3 -10.81 4.09 2.51
CA LYS A 3 -10.32 3.15 1.49
C LYS A 3 -10.71 3.64 0.12
N LEU A 4 -9.78 3.57 -0.82
CA LEU A 4 -10.05 3.82 -2.21
C LEU A 4 -10.88 2.66 -2.76
N THR A 5 -11.99 2.98 -3.40
CA THR A 5 -12.79 2.01 -4.13
C THR A 5 -12.04 1.55 -5.40
N PRO A 6 -12.12 0.27 -5.79
CA PRO A 6 -11.54 -0.18 -7.06
C PRO A 6 -12.00 0.67 -8.24
N GLY A 7 -11.07 1.05 -9.12
CA GLY A 7 -11.32 1.95 -10.25
C GLY A 7 -11.52 3.43 -9.88
N GLY A 8 -11.34 3.79 -8.60
CA GLY A 8 -11.39 5.17 -8.14
C GLY A 8 -10.13 5.98 -8.51
N ASP A 9 -10.24 7.29 -8.45
CA ASP A 9 -9.13 8.22 -8.74
C ASP A 9 -8.08 8.18 -7.61
N VAL A 10 -6.94 7.56 -7.91
CA VAL A 10 -5.79 7.44 -7.00
C VAL A 10 -5.24 8.80 -6.62
N ASN A 11 -5.08 9.74 -7.56
CA ASN A 11 -4.52 11.05 -7.26
C ASN A 11 -5.42 11.83 -6.30
N LYS A 12 -6.72 11.86 -6.56
CA LYS A 12 -7.69 12.49 -5.66
C LYS A 12 -7.69 11.85 -4.27
N HIS A 13 -7.49 10.54 -4.19
CA HIS A 13 -7.39 9.81 -2.92
C HIS A 13 -6.11 10.15 -2.15
N LEU A 14 -4.96 10.16 -2.82
CA LEU A 14 -3.67 10.54 -2.23
C LEU A 14 -3.70 11.99 -1.73
N SER A 15 -4.27 12.92 -2.51
CA SER A 15 -4.44 14.32 -2.06
C SER A 15 -5.29 14.41 -0.79
N LYS A 16 -6.35 13.61 -0.65
CA LYS A 16 -7.15 13.56 0.58
C LYS A 16 -6.35 13.03 1.77
N MET A 17 -5.57 11.97 1.56
CA MET A 17 -4.72 11.41 2.62
C MET A 17 -3.64 12.40 3.08
N PHE A 18 -3.07 13.17 2.15
CA PHE A 18 -2.12 14.23 2.46
C PHE A 18 -2.76 15.37 3.27
N ASN A 19 -3.95 15.82 2.86
CA ASN A 19 -4.69 16.85 3.60
C ASN A 19 -5.06 16.37 5.00
N LEU A 20 -5.48 15.11 5.14
CA LEU A 20 -5.78 14.50 6.44
C LEU A 20 -4.56 14.50 7.37
N ARG A 21 -3.36 14.19 6.86
CA ARG A 21 -2.11 14.32 7.62
C ARG A 21 -1.92 15.74 8.15
N HIS A 22 -2.13 16.73 7.29
CA HIS A 22 -1.97 18.14 7.64
C HIS A 22 -3.01 18.59 8.68
N GLU A 23 -4.26 18.14 8.57
CA GLU A 23 -5.32 18.40 9.55
C GLU A 23 -4.97 17.77 10.91
N LEU A 24 -4.54 16.51 10.93
CA LEU A 24 -4.12 15.82 12.16
C LEU A 24 -2.92 16.51 12.81
N LEU A 25 -1.94 16.96 12.02
CA LEU A 25 -0.81 17.73 12.50
C LEU A 25 -1.25 19.04 13.18
N SER A 26 -2.24 19.74 12.61
CA SER A 26 -2.79 20.98 13.21
C SER A 26 -3.48 20.76 14.56
N LEU A 27 -3.91 19.52 14.82
CA LEU A 27 -4.52 19.08 16.07
C LEU A 27 -3.48 18.46 17.04
N ASN A 28 -2.19 18.64 16.78
CA ASN A 28 -1.06 18.03 17.51
C ASN A 28 -1.00 16.49 17.45
N TYR A 29 -1.68 15.85 16.50
CA TYR A 29 -1.48 14.43 16.21
C TYR A 29 -0.34 14.26 15.20
N GLN A 30 0.82 13.84 15.71
CA GLN A 30 2.01 13.56 14.92
C GLN A 30 2.05 12.08 14.53
N PHE A 31 2.39 11.83 13.27
CA PHE A 31 2.69 10.50 12.75
C PHE A 31 4.11 10.56 12.17
N ASP A 32 4.91 9.53 12.44
CA ASP A 32 6.17 9.37 11.72
C ASP A 32 5.88 9.01 10.25
N ASP A 33 6.89 9.22 9.39
CA ASP A 33 6.73 9.04 7.95
C ASP A 33 6.45 7.58 7.56
N ILE A 34 6.94 6.60 8.32
CA ILE A 34 6.72 5.17 8.05
C ILE A 34 5.26 4.83 8.30
N THR A 35 4.72 5.23 9.45
CA THR A 35 3.32 5.05 9.81
C THR A 35 2.41 5.74 8.78
N MET A 36 2.77 6.91 8.27
CA MET A 36 2.02 7.59 7.22
C MET A 36 2.01 6.81 5.90
N VAL A 37 3.16 6.26 5.49
CA VAL A 37 3.25 5.42 4.29
C VAL A 37 2.40 4.16 4.46
N GLU A 38 2.45 3.50 5.61
CA GLU A 38 1.63 2.32 5.88
C GLU A 38 0.13 2.62 5.83
N LEU A 39 -0.31 3.74 6.42
CA LEU A 39 -1.71 4.17 6.37
C LEU A 39 -2.17 4.45 4.93
N VAL A 40 -1.33 5.09 4.12
CA VAL A 40 -1.60 5.32 2.70
C VAL A 40 -1.68 4.00 1.94
N LEU A 41 -0.70 3.11 2.09
CA LEU A 41 -0.67 1.81 1.42
C LEU A 41 -1.86 0.93 1.83
N ASN A 42 -2.30 0.99 3.08
CA ASN A 42 -3.47 0.25 3.56
C ASN A 42 -4.81 0.86 3.12
N SER A 43 -4.80 2.13 2.71
CA SER A 43 -5.98 2.81 2.15
C SER A 43 -6.21 2.48 0.67
N LEU A 44 -5.20 1.98 -0.05
CA LEU A 44 -5.32 1.58 -1.45
C LEU A 44 -6.09 0.25 -1.58
N PRO A 45 -6.75 0.01 -2.74
CA PRO A 45 -7.42 -1.25 -2.96
C PRO A 45 -6.38 -2.37 -3.15
N HIS A 46 -6.72 -3.58 -2.72
CA HIS A 46 -5.93 -4.78 -2.98
C HIS A 46 -6.08 -5.18 -4.46
N GLN A 47 -5.39 -4.47 -5.34
CA GLN A 47 -5.22 -4.85 -6.74
C GLN A 47 -3.74 -5.12 -6.98
N TYR A 48 -3.45 -6.05 -7.90
CA TYR A 48 -2.09 -6.50 -8.19
C TYR A 48 -1.14 -5.33 -8.53
N GLU A 49 -1.63 -4.27 -9.17
CA GLU A 49 -0.83 -3.08 -9.51
C GLU A 49 -0.41 -2.24 -8.29
N PHE A 50 -1.10 -2.38 -7.14
CA PHE A 50 -0.77 -1.67 -5.90
C PHE A 50 -0.04 -2.55 -4.89
N GLU A 51 -0.04 -3.87 -5.08
CA GLU A 51 0.76 -4.77 -4.24
C GLU A 51 2.27 -4.61 -4.50
N SER A 52 2.67 -4.30 -5.74
CA SER A 52 4.07 -3.95 -6.08
C SER A 52 4.58 -2.76 -5.25
N LEU A 53 3.72 -1.76 -4.99
CA LEU A 53 4.05 -0.62 -4.13
C LEU A 53 4.21 -1.00 -2.66
N LYS A 54 3.59 -2.09 -2.19
CA LYS A 54 3.80 -2.60 -0.82
C LYS A 54 5.10 -3.38 -0.69
N VAL A 55 5.45 -4.13 -1.73
CA VAL A 55 6.67 -4.96 -1.79
C VAL A 55 7.93 -4.09 -1.84
N GLU A 56 7.87 -2.90 -2.44
CA GLU A 56 9.03 -1.99 -2.54
C GLU A 56 9.45 -1.37 -1.19
N PHE A 57 8.54 -1.28 -0.22
CA PHE A 57 8.80 -0.62 1.07
C PHE A 57 8.77 -1.56 2.30
N GLY A 58 8.43 -2.84 2.12
CA GLY A 58 8.40 -3.85 3.19
C GLY A 58 9.06 -5.16 2.75
N THR A 59 10.24 -5.43 3.29
CA THR A 59 11.12 -6.55 2.93
C THR A 59 10.41 -7.93 2.95
N ILE A 60 10.58 -8.69 1.85
CA ILE A 60 10.66 -10.16 1.67
C ILE A 60 9.73 -11.12 2.46
N VAL A 61 8.98 -11.95 1.73
CA VAL A 61 8.75 -13.39 2.04
C VAL A 61 8.39 -14.16 0.75
N PRO A 62 8.65 -15.48 0.69
CA PRO A 62 9.45 -16.10 -0.36
C PRO A 62 8.63 -16.68 -1.53
N THR A 63 9.27 -16.75 -2.70
CA THR A 63 8.81 -17.52 -3.84
C THR A 63 8.78 -19.01 -3.50
N THR A 64 7.69 -19.49 -2.92
CA THR A 64 7.33 -20.91 -2.99
C THR A 64 6.29 -21.07 -4.07
N SER A 65 6.73 -21.42 -5.27
CA SER A 65 5.97 -22.34 -6.11
C SER A 65 6.90 -23.47 -6.52
N LEU A 66 6.83 -24.55 -5.74
CA LEU A 66 7.27 -25.86 -6.13
C LEU A 66 6.38 -26.26 -7.33
N HIS A 67 6.96 -26.37 -8.52
CA HIS A 67 6.43 -27.27 -9.53
C HIS A 67 7.55 -28.18 -10.00
N GLN A 68 7.62 -29.36 -9.38
CA GLN A 68 8.28 -30.50 -9.95
C GLN A 68 7.53 -30.86 -11.25
N SER A 69 8.23 -30.80 -12.38
CA SER A 69 7.90 -31.62 -13.53
C SER A 69 9.21 -32.20 -14.06
N GLY A 70 9.32 -33.53 -14.01
CA GLY A 70 10.54 -34.33 -14.13
C GLY A 70 11.26 -34.27 -15.49
N PRO A 71 12.33 -35.07 -15.65
CA PRO A 71 13.17 -35.04 -16.85
C PRO A 71 12.37 -35.48 -18.08
N LYS A 72 12.43 -34.68 -19.14
CA LYS A 72 12.06 -35.12 -20.48
C LYS A 72 13.23 -35.93 -21.05
N ASN A 73 12.88 -37.15 -21.45
CA ASN A 73 13.61 -38.18 -22.19
C ASN A 73 14.92 -37.77 -22.89
#